data_AF-A0A4D9DDB3-F1
#
_entry.id   AF-A0A4D9DDB3-F1
#
_cell.length_a   1.000
_cell.length_b   1.000
_cell.length_c   1.000
_cell.angle_alpha   90.00
_cell.angle_beta   90.00
_cell.angle_gamma   90.00
#
_symmetry.space_group_name_H-M   'P 1'
#
loop_
_entity.id
_entity.type
_entity.pdbx_description
1 polymer ?
#
loop_
_entity_poly.entity_id
_entity_poly.type
_entity_poly.pdbx_seq_one_letter_code
_entity_poly.pdbx_strand_id
1 'polypeptide(L)'
;MGHNRYSGARARIQQLTARNTALAICIIGLMALVVQVHHQRSGKSMSVLNRLSMPAGPSSLGSSASCYRDVKPLPFVENRDAIGRVLEEEGMAVGIELGVQRGLYTEKTLSRWIKCKHMTLVDVWAQLPNYSDKANEPDEVQAQLLREAHGRLDKFEARGTTLEFLQMLTKDAAPTIPNSSVDFVYVDARHDFCGAIKDIELYWPKLREGGIMAGHDYVREETWKKSGQDWALCEDGSRNPLAVLGAVNQFAAKHELQVGTKPGIGHIQ
;
A
#
# COMPACT_ATOMS: atom_id res chain seq x y z
N MET A 1 45.75 38.07 -19.43
CA MET A 1 44.96 37.77 -18.22
C MET A 1 43.48 37.84 -18.58
N GLY A 2 42.83 36.69 -18.80
CA GLY A 2 41.41 36.59 -19.13
C GLY A 2 40.68 35.83 -18.03
N HIS A 3 39.79 36.52 -17.31
CA HIS A 3 39.13 36.03 -16.11
C HIS A 3 38.06 34.96 -16.40
N ASN A 4 38.16 33.88 -15.62
CA ASN A 4 37.31 32.70 -15.58
C ASN A 4 35.89 33.03 -15.09
N ARG A 5 34.90 33.07 -15.99
CA ARG A 5 33.46 33.30 -15.69
C ARG A 5 32.66 32.02 -15.39
N TYR A 6 33.31 30.91 -15.04
CA TYR A 6 32.62 29.62 -14.83
C TYR A 6 32.55 29.13 -13.36
N SER A 7 33.13 29.86 -12.40
CA SER A 7 33.14 29.44 -10.98
C SER A 7 31.88 29.85 -10.19
N GLY A 8 31.19 30.93 -10.57
CA GLY A 8 30.06 31.48 -9.81
C GLY A 8 28.74 30.70 -9.96
N ALA A 9 28.53 30.01 -11.09
CA ALA A 9 27.29 29.28 -11.36
C ALA A 9 27.20 27.96 -10.57
N ARG A 10 28.33 27.27 -10.37
CA ARG A 10 28.39 26.01 -9.58
C ARG A 10 28.11 26.23 -8.10
N ALA A 11 28.57 27.35 -7.52
CA ALA A 11 28.33 27.67 -6.11
C ALA A 11 26.85 28.01 -5.82
N ARG A 12 26.16 28.68 -6.77
CA ARG A 12 24.73 29.00 -6.63
C ARG A 12 23.82 27.76 -6.74
N ILE A 13 24.17 26.80 -7.59
CA ILE A 13 23.42 25.54 -7.73
C ILE A 13 23.60 24.66 -6.48
N GLN A 14 24.80 24.59 -5.90
CA GLN A 14 25.04 23.84 -4.65
C GLN A 14 24.36 24.46 -3.42
N GLN A 15 24.21 25.79 -3.35
CA GLN A 15 23.48 26.44 -2.25
C GLN A 15 21.95 26.33 -2.40
N LEU A 16 21.43 26.27 -3.63
CA LEU A 16 19.99 26.04 -3.87
C LEU A 16 19.58 24.59 -3.58
N THR A 17 20.45 23.61 -3.86
CA THR A 17 20.19 22.20 -3.49
C THR A 17 20.30 21.98 -1.98
N ALA A 18 21.23 22.64 -1.28
CA ALA A 18 21.39 22.51 0.17
C ALA A 18 20.27 23.19 0.99
N ARG A 19 19.64 24.26 0.47
CA ARG A 19 18.50 24.90 1.15
C ARG A 19 17.19 24.14 0.97
N ASN A 20 17.05 23.35 -0.10
CA ASN A 20 15.86 22.54 -0.36
C ASN A 20 15.90 21.16 0.33
N THR A 21 17.08 20.63 0.67
CA THR A 21 17.17 19.39 1.47
C THR A 21 16.87 19.60 2.95
N ALA A 22 17.06 20.82 3.48
CA ALA A 22 16.79 21.13 4.89
C ALA A 22 15.31 21.44 5.20
N LEU A 23 14.50 21.81 4.21
CA LEU A 23 13.05 22.06 4.40
C LEU A 23 12.16 20.84 4.11
N ALA A 24 12.71 19.75 3.56
CA ALA A 24 11.96 18.54 3.23
C ALA A 24 11.87 17.52 4.40
N ILE A 25 12.38 17.86 5.59
CA ILE A 25 12.47 16.93 6.74
C ILE A 25 11.31 17.06 7.74
N CYS A 26 10.41 18.04 7.61
CA CYS A 26 9.35 18.21 8.61
C CYS A 26 7.94 18.07 8.03
N ILE A 27 7.21 17.10 8.62
CA ILE A 27 5.76 16.84 8.56
C ILE A 27 5.32 15.86 7.48
N ILE A 28 5.64 14.57 7.66
CA ILE A 28 4.74 13.47 7.24
C ILE A 28 4.63 12.50 8.41
N GLY A 29 3.85 12.92 9.40
CA GLY A 29 3.47 12.11 10.54
C GLY A 29 2.15 11.40 10.27
N LEU A 30 2.24 10.08 10.15
CA LEU A 30 1.24 9.04 10.41
C LEU A 30 -0.12 9.14 9.70
N MET A 31 -0.41 8.16 8.83
CA MET A 31 -1.31 7.04 9.17
C MET A 31 -0.86 5.78 8.42
N ALA A 32 -0.74 4.67 9.16
CA ALA A 32 -0.48 3.35 8.58
C ALA A 32 -1.81 2.61 8.53
N LEU A 33 -2.17 2.11 7.36
CA LEU A 33 -3.32 1.25 7.15
C LEU A 33 -2.87 -0.21 7.14
N VAL A 34 -3.62 -1.09 7.81
CA VAL A 34 -3.44 -2.56 7.73
C VAL A 34 -4.82 -3.21 7.61
N VAL A 35 -5.02 -3.99 6.55
CA VAL A 35 -6.22 -4.76 6.24
C VAL A 35 -5.79 -6.21 5.99
N GLN A 36 -6.43 -7.17 6.67
CA GLN A 36 -6.11 -8.60 6.55
C GLN A 36 -7.27 -9.35 5.88
N VAL A 37 -6.91 -10.37 5.11
CA VAL A 37 -7.85 -11.20 4.34
C VAL A 37 -8.70 -12.08 5.27
N HIS A 38 -10.03 -12.03 5.09
CA HIS A 38 -10.96 -13.05 5.56
C HIS A 38 -11.70 -13.68 4.36
N HIS A 39 -11.61 -15.00 4.20
CA HIS A 39 -12.45 -15.73 3.26
C HIS A 39 -13.59 -16.42 4.02
N GLN A 40 -14.73 -15.74 4.17
CA GLN A 40 -15.95 -16.42 4.59
C GLN A 40 -16.54 -17.18 3.40
N ARG A 41 -16.37 -18.51 3.37
CA ARG A 41 -17.19 -19.35 2.49
C ARG A 41 -18.61 -19.37 3.05
N SER A 42 -19.51 -18.59 2.46
CA SER A 42 -20.96 -18.79 2.61
C SER A 42 -21.34 -20.15 1.99
N GLY A 43 -21.30 -21.20 2.80
CA GLY A 43 -21.91 -22.48 2.48
C GLY A 43 -23.43 -22.37 2.54
N LYS A 44 -24.08 -21.88 1.48
CA LYS A 44 -25.53 -22.06 1.32
C LYS A 44 -25.79 -23.50 0.89
N SER A 45 -25.92 -24.39 1.87
CA SER A 45 -26.56 -25.69 1.64
C SER A 45 -28.07 -25.47 1.61
N MET A 46 -28.65 -25.48 0.41
CA MET A 46 -30.09 -25.67 0.26
C MET A 46 -30.42 -27.11 0.63
N SER A 47 -31.24 -27.30 1.66
CA SER A 47 -31.99 -28.56 1.79
C SER A 47 -33.46 -28.24 2.01
N VAL A 48 -34.25 -28.79 1.09
CA VAL A 48 -35.71 -28.72 1.05
C VAL A 48 -36.25 -29.64 2.15
N LEU A 49 -37.18 -29.11 2.94
CA LEU A 49 -37.93 -29.85 3.96
C LEU A 49 -38.75 -30.98 3.30
N ASN A 50 -38.62 -32.19 3.82
CA ASN A 50 -39.75 -33.12 3.85
C ASN A 50 -39.71 -33.96 5.14
N ARG A 51 -40.82 -33.90 5.88
CA ARG A 51 -41.09 -34.73 7.08
C ARG A 51 -41.41 -36.15 6.64
N LEU A 52 -41.02 -37.14 7.44
CA LEU A 52 -41.89 -38.19 7.99
C LEU A 52 -41.16 -39.04 9.06
N SER A 53 -41.77 -39.11 10.25
CA SER A 53 -41.79 -40.15 11.31
C SER A 53 -40.54 -40.90 11.81
N MET A 54 -40.37 -40.92 13.16
CA MET A 54 -39.37 -41.64 13.98
C MET A 54 -39.61 -43.18 14.06
N PRO A 55 -38.68 -44.01 14.63
CA PRO A 55 -38.45 -44.13 16.08
C PRO A 55 -36.97 -44.13 16.53
N ALA A 56 -36.79 -43.97 17.84
CA ALA A 56 -35.55 -43.72 18.58
C ALA A 56 -34.54 -44.90 18.59
N GLY A 57 -33.25 -44.54 18.61
CA GLY A 57 -32.12 -45.41 18.95
C GLY A 57 -31.05 -44.60 19.71
N PRO A 58 -30.30 -45.20 20.65
CA PRO A 58 -29.40 -44.46 21.53
C PRO A 58 -27.98 -44.47 20.96
N SER A 59 -27.37 -43.31 20.73
CA SER A 59 -25.90 -43.19 20.79
C SER A 59 -25.40 -41.79 20.47
N SER A 60 -24.46 -41.37 21.32
CA SER A 60 -23.48 -40.31 21.17
C SER A 60 -24.00 -38.88 20.98
N LEU A 61 -23.94 -38.13 22.09
CA LEU A 61 -23.62 -36.70 22.07
C LEU A 61 -22.28 -36.52 21.35
N GLY A 62 -22.32 -36.46 20.02
CA GLY A 62 -21.27 -35.85 19.23
C GLY A 62 -21.31 -34.37 19.52
N SER A 63 -20.39 -33.90 20.36
CA SER A 63 -20.07 -32.49 20.48
C SER A 63 -19.83 -31.98 19.05
N SER A 64 -20.76 -31.16 18.54
CA SER A 64 -20.51 -30.38 17.34
C SER A 64 -19.41 -29.40 17.72
N ALA A 65 -18.16 -29.82 17.55
CA ALA A 65 -17.01 -28.95 17.62
C ALA A 65 -17.24 -27.91 16.51
N SER A 66 -17.81 -26.78 16.91
CA SER A 66 -17.96 -25.60 16.08
C SER A 66 -16.57 -25.30 15.55
N CYS A 67 -16.38 -25.47 14.24
CA CYS A 67 -15.17 -25.11 13.54
C CYS A 67 -15.08 -23.58 13.43
N TYR A 68 -15.07 -22.89 14.57
CA TYR A 68 -14.46 -21.58 14.65
C TYR A 68 -12.99 -21.82 14.34
N ARG A 69 -12.59 -21.56 13.09
CA ARG A 69 -11.18 -21.37 12.77
C ARG A 69 -10.69 -20.31 13.75
N ASP A 70 -9.64 -20.59 14.49
CA ASP A 70 -8.91 -19.58 15.26
C ASP A 70 -8.47 -18.50 14.26
N VAL A 71 -9.22 -17.41 14.22
CA VAL A 71 -8.92 -16.27 13.36
C VAL A 71 -7.70 -15.61 13.97
N LYS A 72 -6.56 -15.67 13.27
CA LYS A 72 -5.37 -14.93 13.69
C LYS A 72 -5.72 -13.44 13.71
N PRO A 73 -5.63 -12.76 14.87
CA PRO A 73 -5.95 -11.34 14.98
C PRO A 73 -5.00 -10.52 14.11
N LEU A 74 -5.49 -9.36 13.66
CA LEU A 74 -4.69 -8.37 12.94
C LEU A 74 -3.41 -8.06 13.74
N PRO A 75 -2.22 -8.14 13.13
CA PRO A 75 -1.00 -7.77 13.82
C PRO A 75 -1.04 -6.27 14.15
N PHE A 76 -0.62 -5.93 15.36
CA PHE A 76 -0.54 -4.54 15.77
C PHE A 76 0.62 -3.85 15.04
N VAL A 77 0.31 -2.76 14.32
CA VAL A 77 1.32 -1.97 13.60
C VAL A 77 1.35 -0.56 14.17
N GLU A 78 2.45 -0.21 14.83
CA GLU A 78 2.55 1.06 15.55
C GLU A 78 2.53 2.29 14.62
N ASN A 79 3.17 2.18 13.47
CA ASN A 79 3.24 3.18 12.40
C ASN A 79 3.78 2.51 11.12
N ARG A 80 3.78 3.22 9.99
CA ARG A 80 4.11 2.62 8.68
C ARG A 80 5.55 2.07 8.63
N ASP A 81 6.47 2.68 9.36
CA ASP A 81 7.88 2.28 9.42
C ASP A 81 8.08 1.00 10.26
N ALA A 82 7.04 0.55 11.00
CA ALA A 82 7.05 -0.71 11.72
C ALA A 82 6.71 -1.92 10.83
N ILE A 83 6.15 -1.72 9.62
CA ILE A 83 5.63 -2.83 8.82
C ILE A 83 6.69 -3.91 8.54
N GLY A 84 7.94 -3.51 8.26
CA GLY A 84 9.00 -4.46 7.95
C GLY A 84 9.29 -5.44 9.10
N ARG A 85 9.11 -5.01 10.36
CA ARG A 85 9.25 -5.91 11.52
C ARG A 85 8.09 -6.89 11.59
N VAL A 86 6.88 -6.41 11.35
CA VAL A 86 5.66 -7.23 11.36
C VAL A 86 5.77 -8.32 10.28
N LEU A 87 6.16 -7.96 9.06
CA LEU A 87 6.35 -8.92 7.97
C LEU A 87 7.42 -9.98 8.30
N GLU A 88 8.49 -9.58 9.00
CA GLU A 88 9.55 -10.49 9.47
C GLU A 88 9.05 -11.47 10.54
N GLU A 89 8.32 -10.97 11.54
CA GLU A 89 7.73 -11.75 12.63
C GLU A 89 6.66 -12.72 12.13
N GLU A 90 5.86 -12.28 11.15
CA GLU A 90 4.86 -13.07 10.45
C GLU A 90 5.46 -14.12 9.50
N GLY A 91 6.78 -14.09 9.27
CA GLY A 91 7.48 -15.03 8.40
C GLY A 91 7.14 -14.88 6.92
N MET A 92 6.73 -13.68 6.50
CA MET A 92 6.42 -13.35 5.12
C MET A 92 7.69 -13.19 4.28
N ALA A 93 7.60 -13.33 2.96
CA ALA A 93 8.74 -13.30 2.05
C ALA A 93 8.51 -12.60 0.71
N VAL A 94 7.27 -12.33 0.30
CA VAL A 94 6.94 -11.80 -1.04
C VAL A 94 6.03 -10.57 -0.91
N GLY A 95 6.51 -9.42 -1.38
CA GLY A 95 5.81 -8.14 -1.24
C GLY A 95 5.63 -7.39 -2.56
N ILE A 96 4.66 -6.49 -2.57
CA ILE A 96 4.41 -5.52 -3.64
C ILE A 96 4.27 -4.13 -3.01
N GLU A 97 4.87 -3.12 -3.62
CA GLU A 97 4.61 -1.71 -3.34
C GLU A 97 4.10 -1.01 -4.60
N LEU A 98 2.99 -0.30 -4.45
CA LEU A 98 2.36 0.51 -5.50
C LEU A 98 2.61 1.98 -5.15
N GLY A 99 3.29 2.72 -6.03
CA GLY A 99 3.76 4.08 -5.74
C GLY A 99 5.04 4.06 -4.92
N VAL A 100 6.17 3.83 -5.60
CA VAL A 100 7.49 3.62 -4.98
C VAL A 100 8.26 4.95 -4.84
N GLN A 101 7.99 5.90 -5.74
CA GLN A 101 8.69 7.17 -5.86
C GLN A 101 10.21 6.98 -5.87
N ARG A 102 10.94 7.48 -4.86
CA ARG A 102 12.41 7.34 -4.74
C ARG A 102 12.86 6.17 -3.86
N GLY A 103 11.95 5.24 -3.54
CA GLY A 103 12.22 4.01 -2.79
C GLY A 103 12.46 4.19 -1.29
N LEU A 104 12.11 5.34 -0.70
CA LEU A 104 12.35 5.61 0.73
C LEU A 104 11.59 4.64 1.63
N TYR A 105 10.34 4.36 1.30
CA TYR A 105 9.52 3.47 2.10
C TYR A 105 9.97 2.01 1.94
N THR A 106 10.17 1.56 0.71
CA THR A 106 10.75 0.25 0.41
C THR A 106 12.05 0.01 1.19
N GLU A 107 12.98 0.97 1.19
CA GLU A 107 14.25 0.85 1.91
C GLU A 107 14.05 0.64 3.40
N LYS A 108 13.16 1.42 4.01
CA LYS A 108 12.82 1.27 5.44
C LYS A 108 12.21 -0.09 5.73
N THR A 109 11.35 -0.59 4.86
CA THR A 109 10.71 -1.92 4.99
C THR A 109 11.74 -3.04 4.86
N LEU A 110 12.52 -3.08 3.78
CA LEU A 110 13.53 -4.12 3.52
C LEU A 110 14.72 -4.08 4.48
N SER A 111 14.98 -2.94 5.15
CA SER A 111 15.96 -2.87 6.23
C SER A 111 15.57 -3.69 7.47
N ARG A 112 14.28 -4.00 7.64
CA ARG A 112 13.71 -4.72 8.79
C ARG A 112 13.10 -6.07 8.41
N TRP A 113 12.77 -6.25 7.13
CA TRP A 113 12.23 -7.49 6.59
C TRP A 113 13.36 -8.32 5.96
N ILE A 114 14.00 -9.16 6.77
CA ILE A 114 15.18 -9.93 6.37
C ILE A 114 14.81 -11.15 5.52
N LYS A 115 13.65 -11.75 5.78
CA LYS A 115 13.11 -12.91 5.04
C LYS A 115 12.59 -12.57 3.65
N CYS A 116 12.47 -11.28 3.29
CA CYS A 116 12.01 -10.87 1.96
C CYS A 116 12.86 -11.53 0.86
N LYS A 117 12.22 -12.33 0.03
CA LYS A 117 12.79 -13.02 -1.13
C LYS A 117 12.46 -12.31 -2.44
N HIS A 118 11.30 -11.67 -2.53
CA HIS A 118 10.88 -10.96 -3.73
C HIS A 118 10.11 -9.70 -3.37
N MET A 119 10.47 -8.59 -3.98
CA MET A 119 9.76 -7.31 -3.85
C MET A 119 9.48 -6.75 -5.25
N THR A 120 8.20 -6.73 -5.63
CA THR A 120 7.75 -6.05 -6.85
C THR A 120 7.47 -4.58 -6.55
N LEU A 121 8.04 -3.70 -7.36
CA LEU A 121 8.06 -2.25 -7.19
C LEU A 121 7.36 -1.62 -8.39
N VAL A 122 6.11 -1.21 -8.20
CA VAL A 122 5.25 -0.69 -9.28
C VAL A 122 5.11 0.81 -9.13
N ASP A 123 5.56 1.54 -10.14
CA ASP A 123 5.38 2.99 -10.24
C ASP A 123 5.39 3.39 -11.71
N VAL A 124 4.75 4.51 -12.05
CA VAL A 124 4.75 5.02 -13.42
C VAL A 124 6.10 5.70 -13.74
N TRP A 125 6.71 6.36 -12.75
CA TRP A 125 7.86 7.26 -12.96
C TRP A 125 7.72 8.13 -14.22
N ALA A 126 6.54 8.73 -14.38
CA ALA A 126 6.22 9.70 -15.41
C ALA A 126 5.13 10.64 -14.90
N GLN A 127 5.04 11.83 -15.48
CA GLN A 127 3.97 12.78 -15.17
C GLN A 127 2.63 12.24 -15.69
N LEU A 128 1.62 12.27 -14.83
CA LEU A 128 0.26 11.82 -15.15
C LEU A 128 -0.68 13.00 -15.40
N PRO A 129 -1.58 12.91 -16.40
CA PRO A 129 -2.68 13.85 -16.54
C PRO A 129 -3.71 13.65 -15.41
N ASN A 130 -4.50 14.68 -15.13
CA ASN A 130 -5.57 14.65 -14.11
C ASN A 130 -5.08 14.08 -12.77
N TYR A 131 -3.87 14.46 -12.38
CA TYR A 131 -3.29 14.09 -11.09
C TYR A 131 -2.63 15.32 -10.45
N SER A 132 -3.32 15.90 -9.48
CA SER A 132 -2.82 17.06 -8.73
C SER A 132 -2.25 16.58 -7.40
N ASP A 133 -0.98 16.21 -7.45
CA ASP A 133 -0.23 15.68 -6.32
C ASP A 133 1.20 16.19 -6.35
N LYS A 134 1.82 16.37 -5.18
CA LYS A 134 3.23 16.81 -5.08
C LYS A 134 4.21 15.78 -5.66
N ALA A 135 3.84 14.51 -5.69
CA ALA A 135 4.64 13.46 -6.31
C ALA A 135 4.52 13.45 -7.84
N ASN A 136 3.55 14.15 -8.43
CA ASN A 136 3.33 14.21 -9.88
C ASN A 136 4.23 15.26 -10.57
N GLU A 137 5.54 15.10 -10.37
CA GLU A 137 6.58 15.98 -10.91
C GLU A 137 6.80 15.76 -12.42
N PRO A 138 7.46 16.70 -13.14
CA PRO A 138 7.83 16.54 -14.55
C PRO A 138 8.68 15.30 -14.83
N ASP A 139 8.63 14.80 -16.06
CA ASP A 139 9.30 13.56 -16.49
C ASP A 139 10.80 13.53 -16.19
N GLU A 140 11.52 14.67 -16.27
CA GLU A 140 12.94 14.71 -15.95
C GLU A 140 13.21 14.43 -14.46
N VAL A 141 12.32 14.92 -13.60
CA VAL A 141 12.36 14.65 -12.14
C VAL A 141 11.97 13.21 -11.89
N GLN A 142 10.94 12.69 -12.56
CA GLN A 142 10.53 11.28 -12.43
C GLN A 142 11.65 10.31 -12.83
N ALA A 143 12.35 10.59 -13.93
CA ALA A 143 13.52 9.81 -14.35
C ALA A 143 14.64 9.85 -13.29
N GLN A 144 14.80 10.97 -12.57
CA GLN A 144 15.73 11.04 -11.44
C GLN A 144 15.24 10.19 -10.26
N LEU A 145 13.95 10.23 -9.92
CA LEU A 145 13.38 9.45 -8.82
C LEU A 145 13.54 7.93 -9.07
N LEU A 146 13.36 7.47 -10.31
CA LEU A 146 13.64 6.08 -10.70
C LEU A 146 15.10 5.69 -10.45
N ARG A 147 16.05 6.53 -10.88
CA ARG A 147 17.49 6.29 -10.62
C ARG A 147 17.81 6.29 -9.13
N GLU A 148 17.19 7.17 -8.35
CA GLU A 148 17.34 7.20 -6.89
C GLU A 148 16.77 5.92 -6.24
N ALA A 149 15.62 5.43 -6.72
CA ALA A 149 15.02 4.19 -6.24
C ALA A 149 15.94 2.99 -6.48
N HIS A 150 16.47 2.81 -7.69
CA HIS A 150 17.47 1.77 -7.98
C HIS A 150 18.68 1.88 -7.04
N GLY A 151 19.39 3.01 -7.06
CA GLY A 151 20.61 3.17 -6.27
C GLY A 151 20.41 3.00 -4.75
N ARG A 152 19.21 3.29 -4.24
CA ARG A 152 18.85 3.08 -2.84
C ARG A 152 18.61 1.60 -2.51
N LEU A 153 18.02 0.86 -3.44
CA LEU A 153 17.50 -0.49 -3.19
C LEU A 153 18.43 -1.62 -3.65
N ASP A 154 19.34 -1.38 -4.61
CA ASP A 154 20.26 -2.40 -5.16
C ASP A 154 21.02 -3.19 -4.07
N LYS A 155 21.33 -2.54 -2.94
CA LYS A 155 21.99 -3.18 -1.79
C LYS A 155 21.21 -4.36 -1.18
N PHE A 156 19.91 -4.47 -1.41
CA PHE A 156 19.09 -5.58 -0.91
C PHE A 156 19.20 -6.82 -1.79
N GLU A 157 19.58 -6.69 -3.07
CA GLU A 157 19.88 -7.85 -3.93
C GLU A 157 21.09 -8.63 -3.41
N ALA A 158 22.09 -7.94 -2.88
CA ALA A 158 23.25 -8.56 -2.22
C ALA A 158 22.87 -9.41 -0.98
N ARG A 159 21.66 -9.21 -0.44
CA ARG A 159 21.10 -10.01 0.67
C ARG A 159 20.20 -11.16 0.18
N GLY A 160 20.08 -11.35 -1.14
CA GLY A 160 19.26 -12.40 -1.75
C GLY A 160 17.78 -12.04 -1.87
N THR A 161 17.43 -10.75 -1.85
CA THR A 161 16.08 -10.28 -2.21
C THR A 161 16.06 -9.94 -3.70
N THR A 162 15.22 -10.60 -4.48
CA THR A 162 14.96 -10.21 -5.87
C THR A 162 14.12 -8.94 -5.89
N LEU A 163 14.59 -7.91 -6.60
CA LEU A 163 13.85 -6.67 -6.83
C LEU A 163 13.33 -6.64 -8.26
N GLU A 164 12.02 -6.45 -8.42
CA GLU A 164 11.37 -6.38 -9.72
C GLU A 164 10.73 -5.00 -9.90
N PHE A 165 11.36 -4.14 -10.71
CA PHE A 165 10.85 -2.80 -11.02
C PHE A 165 9.91 -2.86 -12.23
N LEU A 166 8.67 -2.44 -12.05
CA LEU A 166 7.66 -2.34 -13.10
C LEU A 166 7.31 -0.87 -13.32
N GLN A 167 7.96 -0.25 -14.32
CA GLN A 167 7.68 1.13 -14.74
C GLN A 167 6.40 1.19 -15.59
N MET A 168 5.24 1.18 -14.94
CA MET A 168 3.93 1.17 -15.59
C MET A 168 2.81 1.54 -14.60
N LEU A 169 1.59 1.73 -15.10
CA LEU A 169 0.42 1.92 -14.25
C LEU A 169 0.13 0.63 -13.45
N THR A 170 -0.34 0.78 -12.23
CA THR A 170 -0.76 -0.32 -11.35
C THR A 170 -1.80 -1.23 -12.02
N LYS A 171 -2.73 -0.65 -12.79
CA LYS A 171 -3.74 -1.41 -13.56
C LYS A 171 -3.13 -2.32 -14.64
N ASP A 172 -1.97 -1.94 -15.18
CA ASP A 172 -1.28 -2.69 -16.23
C ASP A 172 -0.30 -3.74 -15.65
N ALA A 173 0.22 -3.50 -14.44
CA ALA A 173 1.03 -4.47 -13.71
C ALA A 173 0.19 -5.59 -13.06
N ALA A 174 -1.03 -5.30 -12.60
CA ALA A 174 -1.85 -6.29 -11.89
C ALA A 174 -2.07 -7.64 -12.63
N PRO A 175 -2.24 -7.69 -13.98
CA PRO A 175 -2.38 -8.94 -14.72
C PRO A 175 -1.12 -9.81 -14.78
N THR A 176 0.08 -9.25 -14.57
CA THR A 176 1.34 -10.01 -14.61
C THR A 176 1.61 -10.76 -13.30
N ILE A 177 0.88 -10.42 -12.24
CA ILE A 177 1.03 -10.97 -10.90
C ILE A 177 -0.05 -12.04 -10.68
N PRO A 178 0.31 -13.29 -10.35
CA PRO A 178 -0.67 -14.33 -10.09
C PRO A 178 -1.56 -14.01 -8.87
N ASN A 179 -2.76 -14.60 -8.84
CA ASN A 179 -3.59 -14.53 -7.64
C ASN A 179 -3.03 -15.42 -6.53
N SER A 180 -3.25 -15.02 -5.28
CA SER A 180 -2.80 -15.75 -4.09
C SER A 180 -1.30 -16.10 -4.07
N SER A 181 -0.46 -15.24 -4.64
CA SER A 181 0.99 -15.48 -4.76
C SER A 181 1.85 -14.58 -3.89
N VAL A 182 1.28 -13.54 -3.27
CA VAL A 182 2.06 -12.60 -2.44
C VAL A 182 1.59 -12.57 -0.99
N ASP A 183 2.51 -12.24 -0.10
CA ASP A 183 2.24 -12.10 1.33
C ASP A 183 1.76 -10.70 1.69
N PHE A 184 2.27 -9.70 0.96
CA PHE A 184 2.15 -8.30 1.32
C PHE A 184 1.89 -7.41 0.10
N VAL A 185 0.98 -6.45 0.26
CA VAL A 185 0.73 -5.38 -0.71
C VAL A 185 0.68 -4.06 0.04
N TYR A 186 1.46 -3.06 -0.40
CA TYR A 186 1.41 -1.70 0.08
C TYR A 186 0.85 -0.75 -1.00
N VAL A 187 -0.26 -0.07 -0.70
CA VAL A 187 -0.97 0.84 -1.63
C VAL A 187 -0.63 2.30 -1.31
N ASP A 188 0.08 2.98 -2.21
CA ASP A 188 0.56 4.37 -2.07
C ASP A 188 0.71 5.07 -3.45
N ALA A 189 -0.07 4.66 -4.47
CA ALA A 189 0.10 5.13 -5.85
C ALA A 189 -0.66 6.42 -6.17
N ARG A 190 -2.00 6.35 -6.21
CA ARG A 190 -2.88 7.53 -6.37
C ARG A 190 -3.68 7.76 -5.08
N HIS A 191 -3.74 9.01 -4.64
CA HIS A 191 -4.44 9.40 -3.41
C HIS A 191 -5.93 9.76 -3.63
N ASP A 192 -6.40 9.79 -4.87
CA ASP A 192 -7.83 9.94 -5.13
C ASP A 192 -8.59 8.62 -4.92
N PHE A 193 -9.89 8.76 -4.67
CA PHE A 193 -10.77 7.64 -4.40
C PHE A 193 -10.76 6.58 -5.52
N CYS A 194 -10.80 7.02 -6.79
CA CYS A 194 -10.96 6.12 -7.92
C CYS A 194 -9.70 5.29 -8.15
N GLY A 195 -8.53 5.92 -8.06
CA GLY A 195 -7.24 5.22 -8.11
C GLY A 195 -7.07 4.24 -6.95
N ALA A 196 -7.25 4.73 -5.72
CA ALA A 196 -7.06 3.91 -4.51
C ALA A 196 -7.99 2.68 -4.48
N ILE A 197 -9.28 2.85 -4.79
CA ILE A 197 -10.21 1.72 -4.79
C ILE A 197 -9.90 0.72 -5.90
N LYS A 198 -9.44 1.21 -7.07
CA LYS A 198 -9.05 0.36 -8.19
C LYS A 198 -7.84 -0.50 -7.84
N ASP A 199 -6.83 0.10 -7.21
CA ASP A 199 -5.63 -0.61 -6.75
C ASP A 199 -5.98 -1.66 -5.70
N ILE A 200 -6.80 -1.30 -4.71
CA ILE A 200 -7.27 -2.25 -3.70
C ILE A 200 -7.99 -3.43 -4.38
N GLU A 201 -8.94 -3.17 -5.28
CA GLU A 201 -9.70 -4.23 -5.96
C GLU A 201 -8.82 -5.14 -6.85
N LEU A 202 -7.82 -4.58 -7.53
CA LEU A 202 -6.92 -5.33 -8.41
C LEU A 202 -5.89 -6.17 -7.65
N TYR A 203 -5.38 -5.65 -6.54
CA TYR A 203 -4.29 -6.27 -5.78
C TYR A 203 -4.76 -7.13 -4.61
N TRP A 204 -6.00 -6.94 -4.15
CA TRP A 204 -6.61 -7.82 -3.14
C TRP A 204 -6.56 -9.32 -3.51
N PRO A 205 -6.94 -9.76 -4.73
CA PRO A 205 -6.86 -11.19 -5.09
C PRO A 205 -5.43 -11.72 -5.22
N LYS A 206 -4.41 -10.85 -5.22
CA LYS A 206 -2.99 -11.25 -5.30
C LYS A 206 -2.47 -11.76 -3.97
N LEU A 207 -3.05 -11.29 -2.87
CA LEU A 207 -2.72 -11.78 -1.53
C LEU A 207 -3.15 -13.23 -1.35
N ARG A 208 -2.26 -14.03 -0.77
CA ARG A 208 -2.63 -15.34 -0.24
C ARG A 208 -3.47 -15.22 1.03
N GLU A 209 -4.10 -16.31 1.45
CA GLU A 209 -4.77 -16.37 2.75
C GLU A 209 -3.76 -16.09 3.88
N GLY A 210 -4.12 -15.19 4.78
CA GLY A 210 -3.22 -14.67 5.83
C GLY A 210 -2.29 -13.55 5.39
N GLY A 211 -2.35 -13.11 4.13
CA GLY A 211 -1.59 -11.95 3.65
C GLY A 211 -2.10 -10.62 4.22
N ILE A 212 -1.24 -9.61 4.15
CA ILE A 212 -1.47 -8.25 4.65
C ILE A 212 -1.55 -7.27 3.48
N MET A 213 -2.66 -6.56 3.39
CA MET A 213 -2.73 -5.32 2.61
C MET A 213 -2.49 -4.15 3.56
N ALA A 214 -1.62 -3.23 3.19
CA ALA A 214 -1.37 -2.00 3.92
C ALA A 214 -1.34 -0.81 2.95
N GLY A 215 -1.24 0.40 3.48
CA GLY A 215 -1.15 1.60 2.66
C GLY A 215 -0.93 2.87 3.46
N HIS A 216 -0.90 3.98 2.73
CA HIS A 216 -0.71 5.32 3.28
C HIS A 216 -1.96 6.21 3.10
N ASP A 217 -1.86 7.45 3.59
CA ASP A 217 -2.82 8.53 3.35
C ASP A 217 -4.29 8.17 3.61
N TYR A 218 -4.57 7.39 4.66
CA TYR A 218 -5.92 7.03 5.08
C TYR A 218 -6.68 8.24 5.67
N VAL A 219 -6.98 9.21 4.81
CA VAL A 219 -7.64 10.47 5.10
C VAL A 219 -8.55 10.86 3.93
N ARG A 220 -9.33 11.93 4.11
CA ARG A 220 -10.14 12.56 3.06
C ARG A 220 -9.37 13.72 2.46
N GLU A 221 -9.82 14.23 1.31
CA GLU A 221 -9.18 15.37 0.63
C GLU A 221 -9.07 16.62 1.54
N GLU A 222 -10.07 16.85 2.40
CA GLU A 222 -10.12 17.96 3.37
C GLU A 222 -8.88 18.09 4.25
N THR A 223 -8.27 16.96 4.62
CA THR A 223 -7.07 16.93 5.46
C THR A 223 -5.94 17.70 4.77
N TRP A 224 -5.85 17.62 3.44
CA TRP A 224 -4.73 18.14 2.65
C TRP A 224 -5.09 19.35 1.77
N LYS A 225 -6.29 19.94 1.91
CA LYS A 225 -6.74 21.11 1.13
C LYS A 225 -5.75 22.28 1.07
N LYS A 226 -4.99 22.51 2.14
CA LYS A 226 -4.01 23.61 2.22
C LYS A 226 -2.66 23.29 1.56
N SER A 227 -2.48 22.08 1.02
CA SER A 227 -1.20 21.60 0.48
C SER A 227 -1.01 21.88 -1.01
N GLY A 228 -2.01 22.41 -1.71
CA GLY A 228 -1.99 22.63 -3.17
C GLY A 228 -2.25 21.37 -3.99
N GLN A 229 -2.79 20.33 -3.37
CA GLN A 229 -3.12 19.04 -3.99
C GLN A 229 -4.64 18.91 -4.11
N ASP A 230 -5.11 18.13 -5.08
CA ASP A 230 -6.53 17.87 -5.31
C ASP A 230 -6.80 16.36 -5.36
N TRP A 231 -6.92 15.76 -4.18
CA TRP A 231 -7.20 14.33 -4.02
C TRP A 231 -8.68 13.98 -4.21
N ALA A 232 -9.54 14.95 -4.52
CA ALA A 232 -10.89 14.68 -4.95
C ALA A 232 -10.96 14.35 -6.44
N LEU A 233 -9.99 14.80 -7.26
CA LEU A 233 -9.98 14.61 -8.71
C LEU A 233 -9.54 13.20 -9.10
N CYS A 234 -10.45 12.44 -9.71
CA CYS A 234 -10.15 11.14 -10.29
C CYS A 234 -9.51 11.25 -11.69
N GLU A 235 -8.84 10.18 -12.14
CA GLU A 235 -8.20 10.08 -13.47
C GLU A 235 -9.16 10.44 -14.62
N ASP A 236 -10.42 10.02 -14.52
CA ASP A 236 -11.48 10.26 -15.51
C ASP A 236 -12.12 11.66 -15.44
N GLY A 237 -11.64 12.52 -14.54
CA GLY A 237 -12.17 13.87 -14.31
C GLY A 237 -13.37 13.92 -13.36
N SER A 238 -13.90 12.78 -12.92
CA SER A 238 -14.90 12.74 -11.86
C SER A 238 -14.30 13.19 -10.52
N ARG A 239 -15.16 13.48 -9.54
CA ARG A 239 -14.72 13.98 -8.24
C ARG A 239 -15.33 13.20 -7.09
N ASN A 240 -14.49 12.80 -6.13
CA ASN A 240 -14.93 12.17 -4.89
C ASN A 240 -14.02 12.59 -3.71
N PRO A 241 -14.51 13.46 -2.80
CA PRO A 241 -13.69 14.03 -1.72
C PRO A 241 -13.36 13.02 -0.61
N LEU A 242 -13.94 11.81 -0.65
CA LEU A 242 -13.64 10.78 0.34
C LEU A 242 -12.22 10.21 0.19
N ALA A 243 -11.58 10.40 -0.97
CA ALA A 243 -10.20 10.00 -1.25
C ALA A 243 -9.92 8.55 -0.80
N VAL A 244 -8.70 8.29 -0.31
CA VAL A 244 -8.27 6.96 0.19
C VAL A 244 -9.16 6.45 1.33
N LEU A 245 -9.57 7.31 2.28
CA LEU A 245 -10.43 6.89 3.39
C LEU A 245 -11.76 6.30 2.88
N GLY A 246 -12.36 6.92 1.88
CA GLY A 246 -13.56 6.42 1.22
C GLY A 246 -13.34 5.09 0.52
N ALA A 247 -12.26 5.00 -0.25
CA ALA A 247 -11.92 3.80 -1.02
C ALA A 247 -11.78 2.57 -0.12
N VAL A 248 -10.98 2.71 0.94
CA VAL A 248 -10.73 1.65 1.93
C VAL A 248 -12.02 1.26 2.65
N ASN A 249 -12.80 2.24 3.12
CA ASN A 249 -14.04 1.95 3.86
C ASN A 249 -15.10 1.31 2.98
N GLN A 250 -15.23 1.74 1.73
CA GLN A 250 -16.15 1.14 0.78
C GLN A 250 -15.77 -0.32 0.48
N PHE A 251 -14.49 -0.57 0.22
CA PHE A 251 -14.01 -1.93 -0.04
C PHE A 251 -14.20 -2.82 1.20
N ALA A 252 -13.80 -2.35 2.38
CA ALA A 252 -13.93 -3.10 3.62
C ALA A 252 -15.40 -3.43 3.94
N ALA A 253 -16.32 -2.47 3.79
CA ALA A 253 -17.74 -2.69 4.01
C ALA A 253 -18.33 -3.71 3.01
N LYS A 254 -17.94 -3.63 1.73
CA LYS A 254 -18.37 -4.56 0.67
C LYS A 254 -17.92 -6.00 0.94
N HIS A 255 -16.79 -6.18 1.61
CA HIS A 255 -16.16 -7.48 1.85
C HIS A 255 -16.21 -7.94 3.32
N GLU A 256 -16.95 -7.23 4.18
CA GLU A 256 -17.07 -7.52 5.62
C GLU A 256 -15.71 -7.62 6.34
N LEU A 257 -14.79 -6.73 5.98
CA LEU A 257 -13.42 -6.72 6.50
C LEU A 257 -13.27 -5.76 7.68
N GLN A 258 -12.39 -6.12 8.60
CA GLN A 258 -11.92 -5.20 9.64
C GLN A 258 -10.77 -4.34 9.09
N VAL A 259 -10.79 -3.06 9.45
CA VAL A 259 -9.74 -2.11 9.10
C VAL A 259 -8.98 -1.74 10.35
N GLY A 260 -7.68 -2.04 10.38
CA GLY A 260 -6.77 -1.59 11.43
C GLY A 260 -6.25 -0.20 11.13
N THR A 261 -6.58 0.76 12.00
CA THR A 261 -6.05 2.13 11.94
C THR A 261 -5.54 2.52 13.31
N LYS A 262 -4.37 3.13 13.42
CA LYS A 262 -3.98 3.81 14.65
C LYS A 262 -4.62 5.20 14.65
N PRO A 263 -5.42 5.57 15.67
CA PRO A 263 -5.84 6.96 15.83
C PRO A 263 -4.60 7.82 16.07
N GLY A 264 -4.22 8.63 15.08
CA GLY A 264 -3.44 9.84 15.31
C GLY A 264 -4.34 10.84 16.04
N ILE A 265 -3.83 11.44 17.12
CA ILE A 265 -4.51 12.49 17.88
C ILE A 265 -5.09 13.50 16.90
N GLY A 266 -6.41 13.63 16.91
CA GLY A 266 -7.12 14.63 16.13
C GLY A 266 -6.65 16.01 16.55
N HIS A 267 -5.96 16.69 15.65
CA HIS A 267 -5.96 18.14 15.64
C HIS A 267 -6.23 18.63 14.21
N ILE A 268 -7.50 18.99 14.02
CA ILE A 268 -7.93 20.00 13.08
C ILE A 268 -7.16 21.28 13.40
N GLN A 269 -6.42 21.83 12.43
CA GLN A 269 -6.34 23.28 12.18
C GLN A 269 -6.12 23.60 10.70
#